data_AF-A0A9W6D154-F1
#
_entry.id   AF-A0A9W6D154-F1
#
_cell.length_a   1.000
_cell.length_b   1.000
_cell.length_c   1.000
_cell.angle_alpha   90.00
_cell.angle_beta   90.00
_cell.angle_gamma   90.00
#
_symmetry.space_group_name_H-M   'P 1'
#
loop_
_entity.id
_entity.type
_entity.pdbx_description
1 polymer ?
#
loop_
_entity_poly.entity_id
_entity_poly.type
_entity_poly.pdbx_seq_one_letter_code
_entity_poly.pdbx_strand_id
1 'polypeptide(L)'
;MSEEGYEGSATTVRQYVRQARIRLGVGGGKAFVPPEPDCGKEAEADWGGAVAIIGGEERRLKFFLHALQVFREALCAVLPV
;
A
#
# COMPACT_ATOMS: atom_id res chain seq x y z
N MET A 1 -15.21 29.69 12.50
CA MET A 1 -14.49 30.09 11.27
C MET A 1 -15.54 30.65 10.34
N SER A 2 -15.42 31.93 10.01
CA SER A 2 -16.38 32.69 9.21
C SER A 2 -16.18 32.32 7.73
N GLU A 3 -17.14 31.62 7.14
CA GLU A 3 -17.24 31.43 5.69
C GLU A 3 -17.88 32.69 5.10
N GLU A 4 -17.08 33.75 4.92
CA GLU A 4 -17.22 34.88 3.99
C GLU A 4 -18.63 35.13 3.37
N GLY A 5 -19.68 35.30 4.18
CA GLY A 5 -21.04 35.63 3.71
C GLY A 5 -21.77 34.54 2.91
N TYR A 6 -21.32 33.27 2.95
CA TYR A 6 -22.03 32.19 2.27
C TYR A 6 -23.17 31.64 3.16
N GLU A 7 -24.42 31.87 2.74
CA GLU A 7 -25.62 31.42 3.49
C GLU A 7 -25.97 29.93 3.26
N GLY A 8 -25.26 29.25 2.36
CA GLY A 8 -25.54 27.86 2.02
C GLY A 8 -24.99 26.86 3.04
N SER A 9 -25.50 25.62 2.98
CA SER A 9 -25.00 24.54 3.83
C SER A 9 -23.61 24.05 3.37
N ALA A 10 -22.74 23.72 4.32
CA ALA A 10 -21.47 23.03 4.06
C ALA A 10 -21.63 21.74 3.23
N THR A 11 -22.81 21.10 3.28
CA THR A 11 -23.13 19.93 2.47
C THR A 11 -23.21 20.27 0.98
N THR A 12 -23.79 21.43 0.64
CA THR A 12 -23.86 21.95 -0.74
C THR A 12 -22.47 22.25 -1.28
N VAL A 13 -21.61 22.87 -0.45
CA VAL A 13 -20.20 23.14 -0.81
C VAL A 13 -19.45 21.84 -1.11
N ARG A 14 -19.57 20.83 -0.24
CA ARG A 14 -18.92 19.52 -0.44
C ARG A 14 -19.41 18.82 -1.71
N GLN A 15 -20.71 18.87 -1.99
CA GLN A 15 -21.28 18.31 -3.21
C GLN A 15 -20.75 19.04 -4.46
N TYR A 16 -20.74 20.37 -4.44
CA TYR A 16 -20.22 21.18 -5.53
C TYR A 16 -18.74 20.88 -5.81
N VAL A 17 -17.89 20.88 -4.77
CA VAL A 17 -16.46 20.57 -4.89
C VAL A 17 -16.25 19.15 -5.44
N ARG A 18 -17.02 18.16 -4.99
CA ARG A 18 -16.95 16.80 -5.54
C ARG A 18 -17.30 16.77 -7.04
N GLN A 19 -18.37 17.44 -7.45
CA GLN A 19 -18.77 17.50 -8.86
C GLN A 19 -17.74 18.25 -9.72
N ALA A 20 -17.19 19.36 -9.21
CA ALA A 20 -16.13 20.11 -9.89
C ALA A 20 -14.87 19.25 -10.07
N ARG A 21 -14.46 18.49 -9.04
CA ARG A 21 -13.34 17.56 -9.12
C ARG A 21 -13.53 16.51 -10.21
N ILE A 22 -14.74 15.95 -10.34
CA ILE A 22 -15.06 14.99 -11.41
C ILE A 22 -14.98 15.67 -12.79
N ARG A 23 -15.62 16.83 -12.96
CA ARG A 23 -15.63 17.58 -14.23
C ARG A 23 -14.23 17.98 -14.68
N LEU A 24 -13.36 18.36 -13.74
CA LEU A 24 -11.98 18.78 -14.00
C LEU A 24 -11.00 17.61 -14.06
N GLY A 25 -11.46 16.36 -13.87
CA GLY A 25 -10.59 15.18 -13.83
C GLY A 25 -9.66 15.13 -12.60
N VAL A 26 -9.88 15.97 -11.59
CA VAL A 26 -9.04 16.09 -10.40
C VAL A 26 -9.36 14.98 -9.41
N GLY A 27 -8.48 13.97 -9.38
CA GLY A 27 -8.65 12.79 -8.53
C GLY A 27 -9.40 11.64 -9.22
N GLY A 28 -9.40 11.60 -10.55
CA GLY A 28 -9.61 10.35 -11.27
C GLY A 28 -8.64 9.28 -10.76
N GLY A 29 -9.12 8.04 -10.61
CA GLY A 29 -8.30 6.92 -10.16
C GLY A 29 -7.04 6.85 -11.03
N LYS A 30 -5.87 6.86 -10.38
CA LYS A 30 -4.61 6.62 -11.10
C LYS A 30 -4.74 5.25 -11.75
N ALA A 31 -4.59 5.18 -13.07
CA ALA A 31 -4.43 3.90 -13.74
C ALA A 31 -3.06 3.37 -13.33
N PHE A 32 -3.06 2.34 -12.49
CA PHE A 32 -1.85 1.58 -12.22
C PHE A 32 -1.76 0.52 -13.30
N VAL A 33 -0.80 0.68 -14.22
CA VAL A 33 -0.40 -0.42 -15.09
C VAL A 33 0.38 -1.38 -14.20
N PRO A 34 -0.07 -2.64 -14.03
CA PRO A 34 0.75 -3.63 -13.36
C PRO A 34 2.10 -3.68 -14.08
N PRO A 35 3.23 -3.60 -13.37
CA PRO A 35 4.50 -3.86 -14.02
C PRO A 35 4.43 -5.26 -14.65
N GLU A 36 4.97 -5.39 -15.88
CA GLU A 36 5.24 -6.70 -16.49
C GLU A 36 6.70 -7.01 -16.16
N PRO A 37 7.00 -7.65 -15.01
CA PRO A 37 8.36 -7.94 -14.62
C PRO A 37 8.97 -8.96 -15.58
N ASP A 38 10.18 -8.67 -16.04
CA ASP A 38 10.97 -9.65 -16.78
C ASP A 38 11.29 -10.84 -15.84
N CYS A 39 10.76 -12.01 -16.20
CA CYS A 39 10.97 -13.24 -15.43
C CYS A 39 12.47 -13.52 -15.23
N GLY A 40 12.87 -13.71 -13.98
CA GLY A 40 14.26 -13.98 -13.61
C GLY A 40 15.18 -12.75 -13.53
N LYS A 41 14.67 -11.55 -13.82
CA LYS A 41 15.41 -10.28 -13.67
C LYS A 41 14.91 -9.44 -12.50
N GLU A 42 13.62 -9.55 -12.19
CA GLU A 42 12.97 -8.76 -11.15
C GLU A 42 12.40 -9.68 -10.06
N ALA A 43 12.71 -9.36 -8.81
CA ALA A 43 12.19 -10.03 -7.62
C ALA A 43 11.76 -8.98 -6.60
N GLU A 44 10.63 -9.23 -5.95
CA GLU A 44 10.14 -8.39 -4.87
C GLU A 44 10.78 -8.84 -3.55
N ALA A 45 11.29 -7.87 -2.81
CA ALA A 45 11.95 -8.07 -1.53
C ALA A 45 11.10 -7.43 -0.43
N ASP A 46 10.69 -8.21 0.55
CA ASP A 46 9.93 -7.74 1.71
C ASP A 46 10.59 -8.18 3.02
N TRP A 47 10.30 -7.44 4.09
CA TRP A 47 10.83 -7.67 5.43
C TRP A 47 9.68 -7.89 6.39
N GLY A 48 9.68 -9.05 7.05
CA GLY A 48 8.67 -9.40 8.05
C GLY A 48 9.26 -9.57 9.44
N GLY A 49 8.43 -9.33 10.45
CA GLY A 49 8.71 -9.67 11.83
C GLY A 49 7.73 -10.73 12.32
N ALA A 50 8.23 -11.72 13.06
CA ALA A 50 7.39 -12.73 13.72
C ALA A 50 7.91 -13.01 15.12
N VAL A 51 7.06 -13.63 15.93
CA VAL A 51 7.45 -14.24 17.20
C VAL A 51 7.25 -15.73 17.05
N ALA A 52 8.28 -16.51 17.36
CA ALA A 52 8.26 -17.97 17.27
C ALA A 52 8.86 -18.58 18.52
N ILE A 53 8.36 -19.77 18.90
CA ILE A 53 8.95 -20.56 19.97
C ILE A 53 10.06 -21.42 19.35
N ILE A 54 11.32 -21.12 19.70
CA ILE A 54 12.49 -21.90 19.25
C ILE A 54 13.16 -22.48 20.48
N GLY A 55 13.27 -23.81 20.54
CA GLY A 55 13.86 -24.49 21.70
C GLY A 55 13.09 -24.29 23.00
N GLY A 56 11.78 -24.00 22.94
CA GLY A 56 10.93 -23.74 24.11
C GLY A 56 10.95 -22.29 24.60
N GLU A 57 11.76 -21.42 23.98
CA GLU A 57 11.82 -19.99 24.32
C GLU A 57 11.14 -19.15 23.24
N GLU A 58 10.38 -18.15 23.68
CA GLU A 58 9.78 -17.16 22.77
C GLU A 58 10.86 -16.24 22.23
N ARG A 59 11.03 -16.22 20.91
CA ARG A 59 12.05 -15.43 20.21
C ARG A 59 11.39 -14.58 19.14
N ARG A 60 11.75 -13.30 19.10
CA ARG A 60 11.41 -12.40 18.00
C ARG A 60 12.36 -12.65 16.84
N LEU A 61 11.81 -12.85 15.66
CA LEU A 61 12.53 -13.10 14.42
C LEU A 61 12.32 -11.94 13.46
N LYS A 62 13.39 -11.58 12.75
CA LYS A 62 13.29 -10.82 11.51
C LYS A 62 13.53 -11.78 10.37
N PHE A 63 12.67 -11.75 9.38
CA PHE A 63 12.82 -12.56 8.19
C PHE A 63 12.71 -11.71 6.95
N PHE A 64 13.40 -12.17 5.92
CA PHE A 64 13.48 -11.54 4.63
C PHE A 64 12.83 -12.45 3.61
N LEU A 65 11.89 -11.91 2.86
CA LEU A 65 11.15 -12.62 1.81
C LEU A 65 11.62 -12.11 0.46
N HIS A 66 12.07 -13.03 -0.39
CA HIS A 66 12.22 -12.77 -1.81
C HIS A 66 11.20 -13.60 -2.57
N ALA A 67 10.35 -12.94 -3.35
CA ALA A 67 9.42 -13.60 -4.26
C ALA A 67 9.69 -13.13 -5.68
N LEU A 68 9.88 -14.09 -6.60
CA LEU A 68 9.81 -13.81 -8.02
C LEU A 68 8.34 -13.51 -8.34
N GLN A 69 8.02 -12.28 -8.79
CA GLN A 69 6.61 -11.86 -8.98
C GLN A 69 5.80 -12.79 -9.91
N VAL A 70 6.48 -13.54 -10.78
CA VAL A 70 5.87 -14.46 -11.76
C VAL A 70 5.66 -15.87 -11.21
N PHE A 71 6.41 -16.28 -10.19
CA PHE A 71 6.34 -17.59 -9.58
C PHE A 71 6.03 -17.40 -8.10
N ARG A 72 4.83 -17.78 -7.66
CA ARG A 72 4.32 -17.68 -6.27
C ARG A 72 5.14 -18.45 -5.20
N GLU A 73 6.39 -18.77 -5.47
CA GLU A 73 7.34 -19.40 -4.58
C GLU A 73 8.15 -18.32 -3.87
N ALA A 74 8.01 -18.25 -2.54
CA ALA A 74 8.73 -17.32 -1.70
C ALA A 74 9.92 -18.03 -1.04
N LEU A 75 11.12 -17.47 -1.21
CA LEU A 75 12.29 -17.87 -0.45
C LEU A 75 12.36 -17.02 0.81
N CYS A 76 12.27 -17.65 1.98
CA CYS A 76 12.33 -16.98 3.28
C CYS A 76 13.67 -17.23 3.95
N ALA A 77 14.40 -16.16 4.26
CA ALA A 77 15.61 -16.21 5.08
C ALA A 77 15.31 -15.64 6.47
N VAL A 78 15.51 -16.45 7.52
CA VAL A 78 15.41 -16.00 8.91
C VAL A 78 16.77 -15.49 9.35
N LEU A 79 16.81 -14.24 9.81
CA LEU A 79 18.04 -13.65 10.35
C LEU A 79 18.04 -13.81 11.87
N PRO A 80 19.16 -14.24 12.47
CA PRO A 80 19.32 -14.17 13.92
C PRO A 80 19.25 -12.70 14.35
N VAL A 81 18.41 -12.41 15.35
CA VAL A 81 18.26 -11.07 15.95
C VAL A 81 19.31 -10.85 17.02
#